data_AF-A0A9X7RIW1-F1
#
_entry.id   AF-A0A9X7RIW1-F1
#
_cell.length_a   1.000
_cell.length_b   1.000
_cell.length_c   1.000
_cell.angle_alpha   90.00
_cell.angle_beta   90.00
_cell.angle_gamma   90.00
#
_symmetry.space_group_name_H-M   'P 1'
#
loop_
_entity.id
_entity.type
_entity.pdbx_description
1 polymer ?
#
loop_
_entity_poly.entity_id
_entity_poly.type
_entity_poly.pdbx_seq_one_letter_code
_entity_poly.pdbx_strand_id
1 'polypeptide(L)'
;MHKATILKIDQVTHDVKRFRLVEPEGFDFKVGDATEIALDEDGWRDETRPFTMTSLPEERTLEFTIKGYPDHDGVTERLHKLKEGDHVLIADPFKTFRYDEPGVFVAGGAGITPFLAIFRDLEKKGKLNGNQLIFANKTSEDIIYRKELEAMDGLKIDHVLSDEDTAGSHHGMIDADMIKEFVPDLDRRFYLCGPPPMMEAVQEVLEELGVKADSVEFSD
;
A
#
# COMPACT_ATOMS: atom_id res chain seq x y z
N MET A 1 13.53 -16.26 10.90
CA MET A 1 12.63 -16.29 9.73
C MET A 1 11.81 -17.57 9.77
N HIS A 2 10.54 -17.45 9.46
CA HIS A 2 9.55 -18.51 9.39
C HIS A 2 9.37 -18.92 7.93
N LYS A 3 9.22 -20.22 7.67
CA LYS A 3 8.87 -20.72 6.34
C LYS A 3 7.35 -20.68 6.18
N ALA A 4 6.86 -19.92 5.21
CA ALA A 4 5.43 -19.76 4.94
C ALA A 4 5.09 -20.33 3.55
N THR A 5 4.05 -21.15 3.49
CA THR A 5 3.59 -21.79 2.24
C THR A 5 2.58 -20.89 1.54
N ILE A 6 2.75 -20.69 0.23
CA ILE A 6 1.81 -19.97 -0.61
C ILE A 6 0.57 -20.85 -0.84
N LEU A 7 -0.55 -20.42 -0.30
CA LEU A 7 -1.85 -21.08 -0.45
C LEU A 7 -2.51 -20.71 -1.78
N LYS A 8 -2.41 -19.44 -2.17
CA LYS A 8 -3.10 -18.93 -3.35
C LYS A 8 -2.41 -17.70 -3.94
N ILE A 9 -2.43 -17.60 -5.26
CA ILE A 9 -1.96 -16.42 -5.99
C ILE A 9 -3.10 -15.92 -6.91
N ASP A 10 -3.50 -14.66 -6.76
CA ASP A 10 -4.48 -14.01 -7.63
C ASP A 10 -3.82 -12.82 -8.36
N GLN A 11 -4.19 -12.59 -9.63
CA GLN A 11 -3.79 -11.38 -10.35
C GLN A 11 -4.68 -10.21 -9.92
N VAL A 12 -4.10 -9.05 -9.59
CA VAL A 12 -4.82 -7.84 -9.13
C VAL A 12 -4.89 -6.79 -10.23
N THR A 13 -3.75 -6.40 -10.77
CA THR A 13 -3.60 -5.55 -11.98
C THR A 13 -2.75 -6.28 -13.00
N HIS A 14 -2.28 -5.65 -14.08
CA HIS A 14 -1.39 -6.32 -15.03
C HIS A 14 -0.02 -6.70 -14.42
N ASP A 15 0.46 -5.99 -13.41
CA ASP A 15 1.77 -6.19 -12.78
C ASP A 15 1.73 -6.37 -11.26
N VAL A 16 0.55 -6.45 -10.65
CA VAL A 16 0.37 -6.71 -9.21
C VAL A 16 -0.29 -8.06 -8.99
N LYS A 17 0.28 -8.86 -8.08
CA LYS A 17 -0.28 -10.13 -7.62
C LYS A 17 -0.60 -10.08 -6.13
N ARG A 18 -1.63 -10.81 -5.74
CA ARG A 18 -2.02 -11.07 -4.36
C ARG A 18 -1.58 -12.46 -3.97
N PHE A 19 -0.77 -12.55 -2.93
CA PHE A 19 -0.29 -13.81 -2.36
C PHE A 19 -1.00 -14.04 -1.03
N ARG A 20 -1.61 -15.22 -0.85
CA ARG A 20 -2.11 -15.67 0.45
C ARG A 20 -1.26 -16.82 0.94
N LEU A 21 -0.80 -16.72 2.18
CA LEU A 21 0.15 -17.65 2.77
C LEU A 21 -0.44 -18.26 4.04
N VAL A 22 0.08 -19.44 4.40
CA VAL A 22 -0.10 -19.98 5.74
C VAL A 22 0.58 -19.04 6.73
N GLU A 23 -0.19 -18.56 7.70
CA GLU A 23 0.35 -17.81 8.83
C GLU A 23 1.19 -18.75 9.72
N PRO A 24 2.45 -18.39 10.02
CA PRO A 24 3.25 -19.15 10.98
C PRO A 24 2.61 -19.17 12.37
N GLU A 25 2.83 -20.23 13.13
CA GLU A 25 2.31 -20.31 14.49
C GLU A 25 2.90 -19.18 15.37
N GLY A 26 2.01 -18.42 16.02
CA GLY A 26 2.41 -17.31 16.89
C GLY A 26 2.84 -16.04 16.16
N PHE A 27 2.47 -15.86 14.90
CA PHE A 27 2.77 -14.66 14.11
C PHE A 27 1.86 -13.48 14.51
N ASP A 28 2.22 -12.80 15.59
CA ASP A 28 1.45 -11.66 16.14
C ASP A 28 1.81 -10.35 15.41
N PHE A 29 0.96 -9.92 14.47
CA PHE A 29 1.09 -8.65 13.75
C PHE A 29 -0.13 -7.74 13.97
N LYS A 30 0.05 -6.45 13.75
CA LYS A 30 -1.01 -5.44 13.80
C LYS A 30 -1.33 -4.94 12.40
N VAL A 31 -2.51 -4.34 12.27
CA VAL A 31 -2.94 -3.67 11.03
C VAL A 31 -1.90 -2.63 10.62
N GLY A 32 -1.38 -2.76 9.40
CA GLY A 32 -0.36 -1.88 8.85
C GLY A 32 1.08 -2.28 9.19
N ASP A 33 1.32 -3.35 9.93
CA ASP A 33 2.68 -3.89 10.11
C ASP A 33 3.19 -4.54 8.80
N ALA A 34 4.51 -4.61 8.66
CA ALA A 34 5.19 -5.30 7.58
C ALA A 34 6.06 -6.45 8.09
N THR A 35 6.55 -7.27 7.16
CA THR A 35 7.60 -8.26 7.42
C THR A 35 8.58 -8.28 6.25
N GLU A 36 9.83 -8.65 6.54
CA GLU A 36 10.83 -8.94 5.54
C GLU A 36 10.50 -10.29 4.89
N ILE A 37 10.37 -10.32 3.56
CA ILE A 37 10.20 -11.55 2.78
C ILE A 37 11.45 -11.80 1.94
N ALA A 38 11.95 -13.03 2.00
CA ALA A 38 12.95 -13.58 1.10
C ALA A 38 12.45 -14.84 0.39
N LEU A 39 13.06 -15.18 -0.74
CA LEU A 39 12.79 -16.43 -1.44
C LEU A 39 13.43 -17.60 -0.69
N ASP A 40 12.75 -18.74 -0.60
CA ASP A 40 13.34 -19.99 -0.10
C ASP A 40 14.18 -20.68 -1.20
N GLU A 41 15.14 -19.95 -1.78
CA GLU A 41 16.00 -20.36 -2.90
C GLU A 41 17.48 -20.07 -2.58
N ASP A 42 18.39 -20.95 -3.00
CA ASP A 42 19.83 -20.74 -2.82
C ASP A 42 20.29 -19.44 -3.49
N GLY A 43 21.07 -18.63 -2.75
CA GLY A 43 21.52 -17.31 -3.20
C GLY A 43 20.53 -16.16 -3.00
N TRP A 44 19.29 -16.44 -2.57
CA TRP A 44 18.24 -15.43 -2.36
C TRP A 44 17.72 -15.33 -0.92
N ARG A 45 18.09 -16.26 -0.03
CA ARG A 45 17.58 -16.29 1.36
C ARG A 45 18.00 -15.07 2.19
N ASP A 46 19.08 -14.41 1.81
CA ASP A 46 19.58 -13.19 2.47
C ASP A 46 19.10 -11.89 1.77
N GLU A 47 18.46 -12.01 0.60
CA GLU A 47 17.90 -10.89 -0.15
C GLU A 47 16.46 -10.63 0.29
N THR A 48 16.28 -9.90 1.39
CA THR A 48 14.96 -9.59 1.91
C THR A 48 14.42 -8.28 1.35
N ARG A 49 13.09 -8.17 1.24
CA ARG A 49 12.40 -6.89 1.03
C ARG A 49 11.21 -6.77 1.99
N PRO A 50 10.91 -5.55 2.48
CA PRO A 50 9.76 -5.32 3.34
C PRO A 50 8.47 -5.41 2.51
N PHE A 51 7.46 -6.07 3.07
CA PHE A 51 6.10 -6.08 2.53
C PHE A 51 5.09 -5.94 3.65
N THR A 52 4.18 -4.99 3.48
CA THR A 52 3.06 -4.78 4.40
C THR A 52 2.02 -5.89 4.25
N MET A 53 1.58 -6.46 5.37
CA MET A 53 0.46 -7.40 5.38
C MET A 53 -0.83 -6.64 5.01
N THR A 54 -1.52 -7.08 3.96
CA THR A 54 -2.80 -6.51 3.52
C THR A 54 -4.02 -7.19 4.12
N SER A 55 -3.82 -8.32 4.82
CA SER A 55 -4.82 -9.04 5.62
C SER A 55 -5.00 -8.40 7.01
N LEU A 56 -6.14 -8.67 7.64
CA LEU A 56 -6.36 -8.30 9.05
C LEU A 56 -5.83 -9.39 10.00
N PRO A 57 -5.37 -9.05 11.23
CA PRO A 57 -4.82 -10.02 12.18
C PRO A 57 -5.76 -11.17 12.58
N GLU A 58 -7.07 -10.95 12.52
CA GLU A 58 -8.06 -11.99 12.80
C GLU A 58 -8.34 -12.94 11.61
N GLU A 59 -7.77 -12.67 10.45
CA GLU A 59 -7.87 -13.54 9.28
C GLU A 59 -6.92 -14.73 9.42
N ARG A 60 -7.31 -15.90 8.90
CA ARG A 60 -6.55 -17.16 9.09
C ARG A 60 -5.40 -17.35 8.10
N THR A 61 -5.04 -16.31 7.37
CA THR A 61 -4.02 -16.33 6.30
C THR A 61 -3.36 -14.98 6.21
N LEU A 62 -2.03 -14.95 6.03
CA LEU A 62 -1.32 -13.74 5.68
C LEU A 62 -1.59 -13.40 4.22
N GLU A 63 -1.86 -12.13 3.92
CA GLU A 63 -2.04 -11.62 2.56
C GLU A 63 -1.00 -10.55 2.25
N PHE A 64 -0.41 -10.62 1.05
CA PHE A 64 0.48 -9.61 0.51
C PHE A 64 0.05 -9.21 -0.89
N THR A 65 0.06 -7.92 -1.18
CA THR A 65 -0.19 -7.37 -2.52
C THR A 65 1.12 -6.80 -3.06
N ILE A 66 1.68 -7.46 -4.09
CA ILE A 66 3.06 -7.24 -4.52
C ILE A 66 3.10 -6.87 -5.99
N LYS A 67 3.62 -5.67 -6.29
CA LYS A 67 3.94 -5.23 -7.65
C LYS A 67 5.25 -5.87 -8.12
N GLY A 68 5.24 -6.43 -9.33
CA GLY A 68 6.40 -6.99 -10.00
C GLY A 68 7.15 -5.92 -10.76
N TYR A 69 8.48 -6.01 -10.78
CA TYR A 69 9.35 -5.09 -11.50
C TYR A 69 10.29 -5.90 -12.41
N PRO A 70 9.87 -6.17 -13.66
CA PRO A 70 10.57 -7.12 -14.54
C PRO A 70 11.90 -6.59 -15.08
N ASP A 71 12.13 -5.27 -14.99
CA ASP A 71 13.33 -4.59 -15.51
C ASP A 71 14.60 -4.93 -14.73
N HIS A 72 14.48 -5.58 -13.57
CA HIS A 72 15.61 -6.09 -12.80
C HIS A 72 15.33 -7.51 -12.29
N ASP A 73 16.35 -8.37 -12.31
CA ASP A 73 16.26 -9.68 -11.63
C ASP A 73 16.37 -9.45 -10.11
N GLY A 74 15.21 -9.19 -9.49
CA GLY A 74 15.10 -8.86 -8.06
C GLY A 74 14.01 -9.66 -7.37
N VAL A 75 13.89 -9.47 -6.05
CA VAL A 75 12.98 -10.24 -5.18
C VAL A 75 11.54 -10.25 -5.69
N THR A 76 10.99 -9.11 -6.09
CA THR A 76 9.59 -9.00 -6.57
C THR A 76 9.34 -9.75 -7.87
N GLU A 77 10.23 -9.65 -8.86
CA GLU A 77 10.15 -10.39 -10.12
C GLU A 77 10.27 -11.90 -9.91
N ARG A 78 11.14 -12.32 -8.97
CA ARG A 78 11.29 -13.72 -8.57
C ARG A 78 10.06 -14.23 -7.84
N LEU A 79 9.49 -13.46 -6.90
CA LEU A 79 8.24 -13.78 -6.21
C LEU A 79 7.08 -13.98 -7.22
N HIS A 80 7.06 -13.18 -8.29
CA HIS A 80 6.06 -13.32 -9.36
C HIS A 80 6.18 -14.62 -10.18
N LYS A 81 7.29 -15.35 -10.09
CA LYS A 81 7.50 -16.65 -10.74
C LYS A 81 7.07 -17.83 -9.86
N LEU A 82 6.83 -17.60 -8.57
CA LEU A 82 6.35 -18.62 -7.65
C LEU A 82 4.94 -19.09 -8.00
N LYS A 83 4.61 -20.29 -7.50
CA LYS A 83 3.34 -20.97 -7.68
C LYS A 83 2.72 -21.32 -6.33
N GLU A 84 1.43 -21.64 -6.35
CA GLU A 84 0.76 -22.21 -5.18
C GLU A 84 1.47 -23.50 -4.76
N GLY A 85 1.70 -23.65 -3.45
CA GLY A 85 2.49 -24.72 -2.85
C GLY A 85 3.98 -24.40 -2.67
N ASP A 86 4.52 -23.37 -3.34
CA ASP A 86 5.89 -22.90 -3.08
C ASP A 86 5.98 -22.19 -1.71
N HIS A 87 7.21 -21.88 -1.30
CA HIS A 87 7.48 -21.27 0.00
C HIS A 87 8.29 -19.99 -0.11
N VAL A 88 8.07 -19.12 0.87
CA VAL A 88 8.93 -17.96 1.14
C VAL A 88 9.38 -17.99 2.59
N LEU A 89 10.42 -17.23 2.89
CA LEU A 89 10.89 -16.99 4.25
C LEU A 89 10.39 -15.61 4.68
N ILE A 90 9.76 -15.52 5.86
CA ILE A 90 9.28 -14.26 6.42
C ILE A 90 9.92 -14.00 7.78
N ALA A 91 10.32 -12.77 8.07
CA ALA A 91 10.81 -12.39 9.40
C ALA A 91 9.66 -12.16 10.38
N ASP A 92 9.99 -11.87 11.65
CA ASP A 92 8.98 -11.40 12.60
C ASP A 92 8.44 -10.03 12.13
N PRO A 93 7.15 -9.74 12.37
CA PRO A 93 6.54 -8.50 11.91
C PRO A 93 7.13 -7.29 12.65
N PHE A 94 7.16 -6.16 11.96
CA PHE A 94 7.58 -4.88 12.51
C PHE A 94 6.63 -3.78 12.05
N LYS A 95 6.53 -2.75 12.88
CA LYS A 95 5.68 -1.59 12.62
C LYS A 95 6.36 -0.70 11.58
N THR A 96 5.68 -0.43 10.47
CA THR A 96 6.11 0.54 9.45
C THR A 96 5.34 1.84 9.51
N PHE A 97 4.16 1.82 10.14
CA PHE A 97 3.22 2.92 10.03
C PHE A 97 2.39 3.13 11.30
N ARG A 98 2.05 4.38 11.58
CA ARG A 98 1.17 4.75 12.70
C ARG A 98 -0.08 5.46 12.19
N TYR A 99 -1.22 4.77 12.26
CA TYR A 99 -2.53 5.42 12.16
C TYR A 99 -2.96 5.96 13.52
N ASP A 100 -3.22 7.26 13.62
CA ASP A 100 -3.65 7.92 14.87
C ASP A 100 -5.11 8.39 14.79
N GLU A 101 -5.46 9.09 13.72
CA GLU A 101 -6.78 9.72 13.55
C GLU A 101 -7.17 9.84 12.06
N PRO A 102 -8.46 10.14 11.76
CA PRO A 102 -8.89 10.33 10.38
C PRO A 102 -8.09 11.42 9.66
N GLY A 103 -7.70 11.15 8.41
CA GLY A 103 -6.80 12.04 7.67
C GLY A 103 -6.85 11.86 6.16
N VAL A 104 -5.87 12.46 5.51
CA VAL A 104 -5.65 12.37 4.06
C VAL A 104 -4.51 11.40 3.82
N PHE A 105 -4.80 10.35 3.07
CA PHE A 105 -3.83 9.34 2.65
C PHE A 105 -3.41 9.66 1.23
N VAL A 106 -2.11 9.80 0.99
CA VAL A 106 -1.54 10.02 -0.33
C VAL A 106 -0.71 8.80 -0.71
N ALA A 107 -1.23 8.03 -1.66
CA ALA A 107 -0.65 6.76 -2.08
C ALA A 107 -0.15 6.82 -3.52
N GLY A 108 0.98 6.16 -3.79
CA GLY A 108 1.50 5.94 -5.14
C GLY A 108 1.62 4.46 -5.48
N GLY A 109 0.87 3.96 -6.45
CA GLY A 109 0.93 2.56 -6.88
C GLY A 109 0.84 1.56 -5.70
N ALA A 110 1.88 0.74 -5.51
CA ALA A 110 1.94 -0.24 -4.41
C ALA A 110 2.01 0.38 -2.99
N GLY A 111 2.26 1.68 -2.87
CA GLY A 111 2.18 2.41 -1.60
C GLY A 111 0.78 2.43 -0.97
N ILE A 112 -0.25 1.98 -1.69
CA ILE A 112 -1.59 1.76 -1.12
C ILE A 112 -1.62 0.64 -0.07
N THR A 113 -0.66 -0.29 -0.09
CA THR A 113 -0.73 -1.53 0.71
C THR A 113 -0.87 -1.33 2.23
N PRO A 114 -0.10 -0.45 2.91
CA PRO A 114 -0.38 -0.15 4.32
C PRO A 114 -1.76 0.46 4.53
N PHE A 115 -2.21 1.32 3.63
CA PHE A 115 -3.50 2.01 3.76
C PHE A 115 -4.67 1.08 3.50
N LEU A 116 -4.52 0.10 2.61
CA LEU A 116 -5.53 -0.92 2.33
C LEU A 116 -5.86 -1.71 3.59
N ALA A 117 -4.84 -2.14 4.34
CA ALA A 117 -5.05 -2.84 5.62
C ALA A 117 -5.80 -1.96 6.62
N ILE A 118 -5.44 -0.67 6.72
CA ILE A 118 -6.09 0.30 7.59
C ILE A 118 -7.54 0.55 7.17
N PHE A 119 -7.81 0.75 5.88
CA PHE A 119 -9.16 1.00 5.38
C PHE A 119 -10.08 -0.21 5.59
N ARG A 120 -9.60 -1.44 5.33
CA ARG A 120 -10.34 -2.67 5.64
C ARG A 120 -10.70 -2.77 7.13
N ASP A 121 -9.75 -2.46 8.02
CA ASP A 121 -9.98 -2.45 9.47
C ASP A 121 -11.01 -1.39 9.88
N LEU A 122 -10.87 -0.16 9.35
CA LEU A 122 -11.76 0.95 9.64
C LEU A 122 -13.17 0.72 9.09
N GLU A 123 -13.31 0.17 7.89
CA GLU A 123 -14.59 -0.21 7.30
C GLU A 123 -15.30 -1.24 8.18
N LYS A 124 -14.60 -2.32 8.58
CA LYS A 124 -15.13 -3.34 9.47
C LYS A 124 -15.60 -2.78 10.82
N LYS A 125 -14.92 -1.74 11.31
CA LYS A 125 -15.25 -1.04 12.56
C LYS A 125 -16.30 0.06 12.39
N GLY A 126 -16.74 0.37 11.16
CA GLY A 126 -17.64 1.49 10.87
C GLY A 126 -17.03 2.87 11.16
N LYS A 127 -15.70 3.00 11.01
CA LYS A 127 -14.90 4.19 11.36
C LYS A 127 -14.19 4.83 10.17
N LEU A 128 -14.60 4.49 8.95
CA LEU A 128 -13.95 4.98 7.74
C LEU A 128 -14.26 6.47 7.44
N ASN A 129 -15.38 6.98 7.96
CA ASN A 129 -15.78 8.38 7.80
C ASN A 129 -14.67 9.37 8.22
N GLY A 130 -14.46 10.39 7.40
CA GLY A 130 -13.45 11.42 7.64
C GLY A 130 -12.05 11.07 7.11
N ASN A 131 -11.88 9.88 6.51
CA ASN A 131 -10.68 9.52 5.77
C ASN A 131 -10.86 9.86 4.29
N GLN A 132 -9.76 10.28 3.65
CA GLN A 132 -9.70 10.57 2.22
C GLN A 132 -8.45 9.94 1.64
N LEU A 133 -8.54 9.40 0.43
CA LEU A 133 -7.43 8.84 -0.32
C LEU A 133 -7.21 9.66 -1.60
N ILE A 134 -6.01 10.21 -1.76
CA ILE A 134 -5.49 10.71 -3.03
C ILE A 134 -4.60 9.60 -3.59
N PHE A 135 -5.03 8.95 -4.67
CA PHE A 135 -4.35 7.77 -5.20
C PHE A 135 -3.72 8.04 -6.56
N ALA A 136 -2.40 8.19 -6.58
CA ALA A 136 -1.61 8.42 -7.77
C ALA A 136 -1.19 7.10 -8.45
N ASN A 137 -1.47 7.00 -9.74
CA ASN A 137 -1.13 5.87 -10.59
C ASN A 137 -0.73 6.36 -12.00
N LYS A 138 -0.18 5.49 -12.86
CA LYS A 138 0.11 5.89 -14.25
C LYS A 138 -1.17 5.93 -15.08
N THR A 139 -1.89 4.82 -15.08
CA THR A 139 -3.15 4.65 -15.80
C THR A 139 -4.23 4.11 -14.88
N SER A 140 -5.48 4.10 -15.34
CA SER A 140 -6.62 3.54 -14.64
C SER A 140 -6.50 2.02 -14.43
N GLU A 141 -5.74 1.32 -15.29
CA GLU A 141 -5.45 -0.11 -15.17
C GLU A 141 -4.42 -0.43 -14.07
N ASP A 142 -3.68 0.56 -13.59
CA ASP A 142 -2.72 0.43 -12.50
C ASP A 142 -3.38 0.52 -11.11
N ILE A 143 -4.65 0.95 -11.03
CA ILE A 143 -5.31 1.22 -9.75
C ILE A 143 -5.63 -0.10 -9.05
N ILE A 144 -4.74 -0.44 -8.11
CA ILE A 144 -4.82 -1.63 -7.27
C ILE A 144 -6.10 -1.58 -6.44
N TYR A 145 -6.92 -2.64 -6.52
CA TYR A 145 -8.19 -2.77 -5.79
C TYR A 145 -9.21 -1.63 -6.01
N ARG A 146 -9.22 -0.97 -7.17
CA ARG A 146 -10.16 0.13 -7.50
C ARG A 146 -11.59 -0.14 -7.03
N LYS A 147 -12.17 -1.28 -7.44
CA LYS A 147 -13.57 -1.64 -7.15
C LYS A 147 -13.84 -1.85 -5.66
N GLU A 148 -12.86 -2.34 -4.92
CA GLU A 148 -12.99 -2.55 -3.48
C GLU A 148 -12.99 -1.19 -2.78
N LEU A 149 -12.00 -0.35 -3.05
CA LEU A 149 -11.87 0.98 -2.46
C LEU A 149 -13.10 1.86 -2.77
N GLU A 150 -13.55 1.89 -4.02
CA GLU A 150 -14.72 2.68 -4.44
C GLU A 150 -16.05 2.17 -3.86
N ALA A 151 -16.10 0.93 -3.36
CA ALA A 151 -17.27 0.38 -2.69
C ALA A 151 -17.29 0.68 -1.18
N MET A 152 -16.22 1.23 -0.61
CA MET A 152 -16.14 1.50 0.82
C MET A 152 -16.89 2.80 1.19
N ASP A 153 -18.03 2.65 1.85
CA ASP A 153 -18.83 3.79 2.30
C ASP A 153 -18.06 4.65 3.31
N GLY A 154 -17.96 5.96 3.03
CA GLY A 154 -17.32 6.93 3.92
C GLY A 154 -15.85 7.22 3.62
N LEU A 155 -15.23 6.52 2.66
CA LEU A 155 -13.93 6.87 2.11
C LEU A 155 -14.10 7.81 0.91
N LYS A 156 -13.59 9.04 1.00
CA LYS A 156 -13.47 9.92 -0.17
C LYS A 156 -12.25 9.49 -0.98
N ILE A 157 -12.36 9.37 -2.30
CA ILE A 157 -11.23 8.99 -3.17
C ILE A 157 -11.10 9.98 -4.31
N ASP A 158 -9.89 10.49 -4.50
CA ASP A 158 -9.48 11.32 -5.63
C ASP A 158 -8.35 10.56 -6.37
N HIS A 159 -8.62 10.08 -7.59
CA HIS A 159 -7.62 9.38 -8.41
C HIS A 159 -6.82 10.38 -9.24
N VAL A 160 -5.50 10.23 -9.26
CA VAL A 160 -4.57 11.03 -10.06
C VAL A 160 -3.80 10.10 -11.00
N LEU A 161 -3.82 10.38 -12.31
CA LEU A 161 -3.24 9.56 -13.37
C LEU A 161 -2.18 10.35 -14.13
N SER A 162 -0.93 9.88 -14.15
CA SER A 162 0.18 10.61 -14.79
C SER A 162 0.24 10.44 -16.31
N ASP A 163 -0.26 9.30 -16.82
CA ASP A 163 -0.09 8.86 -18.21
C ASP A 163 -1.45 8.66 -18.92
N GLU A 164 -2.56 9.02 -18.27
CA GLU A 164 -3.92 8.88 -18.82
C GLU A 164 -4.81 10.06 -18.40
N ASP A 165 -5.51 10.66 -19.38
CA ASP A 165 -6.54 11.68 -19.14
C ASP A 165 -7.92 11.07 -19.39
N THR A 166 -8.54 10.61 -18.30
CA THR A 166 -9.84 9.92 -18.33
C THR A 166 -10.84 10.58 -17.39
N ALA A 167 -12.08 10.65 -17.86
CA ALA A 167 -13.17 11.25 -17.09
C ALA A 167 -13.33 10.58 -15.72
N GLY A 168 -13.45 11.40 -14.66
CA GLY A 168 -13.53 10.93 -13.28
C GLY A 168 -12.17 10.65 -12.63
N SER A 169 -11.09 11.14 -13.20
CA SER A 169 -9.75 11.17 -12.59
C SER A 169 -9.05 12.49 -12.94
N HIS A 170 -8.05 12.86 -12.17
CA HIS A 170 -7.22 14.03 -12.44
C HIS A 170 -5.98 13.60 -13.23
N HIS A 171 -5.57 14.39 -14.22
CA HIS A 171 -4.41 14.08 -15.04
C HIS A 171 -3.19 14.87 -14.59
N GLY A 172 -2.04 14.21 -14.48
CA GLY A 172 -0.74 14.79 -14.13
C GLY A 172 -0.11 14.22 -12.87
N MET A 173 0.77 15.00 -12.25
CA MET A 173 1.37 14.69 -10.95
C MET A 173 0.65 15.47 -9.87
N ILE A 174 0.67 14.98 -8.62
CA ILE A 174 0.09 15.70 -7.48
C ILE A 174 0.84 17.02 -7.30
N ASP A 175 0.10 18.12 -7.34
CA ASP A 175 0.63 19.47 -7.17
C ASP A 175 -0.15 20.26 -6.09
N ALA A 176 0.31 21.49 -5.84
CA ALA A 176 -0.28 22.37 -4.83
C ALA A 176 -1.74 22.75 -5.11
N ASP A 177 -2.14 22.82 -6.37
CA ASP A 177 -3.51 23.21 -6.72
C ASP A 177 -4.47 22.02 -6.56
N MET A 178 -4.03 20.82 -6.93
CA MET A 178 -4.76 19.58 -6.62
C MET A 178 -4.94 19.39 -5.12
N ILE A 179 -3.90 19.59 -4.29
CA ILE A 179 -4.04 19.44 -2.83
C ILE A 179 -5.03 20.46 -2.26
N LYS A 180 -4.99 21.73 -2.67
CA LYS A 180 -5.97 22.74 -2.23
C LYS A 180 -7.39 22.41 -2.66
N GLU A 181 -7.56 21.86 -3.86
CA GLU A 181 -8.86 21.45 -4.39
C GLU A 181 -9.41 20.25 -3.61
N PHE A 182 -8.60 19.22 -3.40
CA PHE A 182 -9.01 17.97 -2.77
C PHE A 182 -9.17 18.12 -1.26
N VAL A 183 -8.34 18.94 -0.64
CA VAL A 183 -8.20 19.08 0.82
C VAL A 183 -8.32 20.56 1.21
N PRO A 184 -9.55 21.09 1.34
CA PRO A 184 -9.76 22.48 1.76
C PRO A 184 -9.27 22.79 3.18
N ASP A 185 -9.17 21.78 4.04
CA ASP A 185 -8.68 21.88 5.42
C ASP A 185 -7.31 21.19 5.56
N LEU A 186 -6.25 22.00 5.55
CA LEU A 186 -4.86 21.56 5.59
C LEU A 186 -4.33 21.32 7.02
N ASP A 187 -5.13 21.57 8.07
CA ASP A 187 -4.76 21.22 9.45
C ASP A 187 -4.94 19.71 9.74
N ARG A 188 -5.51 18.95 8.78
CA ARG A 188 -5.69 17.50 8.86
C ARG A 188 -4.35 16.75 8.90
N ARG A 189 -4.39 15.53 9.45
CA ARG A 189 -3.28 14.57 9.37
C ARG A 189 -3.10 14.08 7.93
N PHE A 190 -1.85 14.02 7.47
CA PHE A 190 -1.46 13.44 6.19
C PHE A 190 -0.66 12.17 6.40
N TYR A 191 -0.94 11.16 5.56
CA TYR A 191 -0.33 9.85 5.60
C TYR A 191 0.22 9.53 4.21
N LEU A 192 1.54 9.40 4.05
CA LEU A 192 2.21 9.29 2.75
C LEU A 192 2.88 7.93 2.59
N CYS A 193 2.65 7.28 1.45
CA CYS A 193 3.37 6.06 1.07
C CYS A 193 3.40 5.89 -0.45
N GLY A 194 4.57 5.65 -1.02
CA GLY A 194 4.72 5.44 -2.45
C GLY A 194 6.17 5.47 -2.89
N PRO A 195 6.44 5.59 -4.21
CA PRO A 195 7.79 5.71 -4.71
C PRO A 195 8.49 6.96 -4.14
N PRO A 196 9.80 6.89 -3.81
CA PRO A 196 10.52 8.04 -3.23
C PRO A 196 10.35 9.36 -4.00
N PRO A 197 10.41 9.40 -5.35
CA PRO A 197 10.20 10.65 -6.07
C PRO A 197 8.82 11.27 -5.87
N MET A 198 7.78 10.45 -5.68
CA MET A 198 6.44 10.95 -5.37
C MET A 198 6.37 11.48 -3.94
N MET A 199 6.95 10.74 -2.98
CA MET A 199 6.93 11.15 -1.57
C MET A 199 7.65 12.48 -1.37
N GLU A 200 8.82 12.65 -1.98
CA GLU A 200 9.59 13.89 -1.97
C GLU A 200 8.77 15.06 -2.56
N ALA A 201 8.20 14.88 -3.75
CA ALA A 201 7.42 15.94 -4.40
C ALA A 201 6.16 16.34 -3.61
N VAL A 202 5.43 15.37 -3.07
CA VAL A 202 4.24 15.65 -2.25
C VAL A 202 4.64 16.32 -0.94
N GLN A 203 5.74 15.92 -0.32
CA GLN A 203 6.24 16.57 0.88
C GLN A 203 6.58 18.04 0.63
N GLU A 204 7.30 18.34 -0.45
CA GLU A 204 7.61 19.72 -0.85
C GLU A 204 6.33 20.54 -1.04
N VAL A 205 5.33 20.00 -1.73
CA VAL A 205 4.03 20.64 -1.90
C VAL A 205 3.34 20.91 -0.56
N LEU A 206 3.31 19.94 0.36
CA LEU A 206 2.69 20.12 1.67
C LEU A 206 3.41 21.20 2.51
N GLU A 207 4.74 21.25 2.43
CA GLU A 207 5.56 22.28 3.08
C GLU A 207 5.28 23.67 2.50
N GLU A 208 5.20 23.80 1.17
CA GLU A 208 4.84 25.06 0.49
C GLU A 208 3.45 25.57 0.90
N LEU A 209 2.51 24.65 1.15
CA LEU A 209 1.16 24.95 1.61
C LEU A 209 1.08 25.24 3.12
N GLY A 210 2.20 25.11 3.86
CA GLY A 210 2.27 25.40 5.28
C GLY A 210 1.70 24.29 6.17
N VAL A 211 1.58 23.06 5.67
CA VAL A 211 1.25 21.90 6.49
C VAL A 211 2.38 21.66 7.49
N LYS A 212 2.02 21.44 8.76
CA LYS A 212 3.01 21.24 9.82
C LYS A 212 3.64 19.86 9.67
N ALA A 213 4.96 19.79 9.84
CA ALA A 213 5.70 18.53 9.71
C ALA A 213 5.22 17.43 10.68
N ASP A 214 4.73 17.80 11.86
CA ASP A 214 4.17 16.85 12.85
C ASP A 214 2.79 16.31 12.47
N SER A 215 2.13 16.90 11.47
CA SER A 215 0.89 16.42 10.87
C SER A 215 1.13 15.43 9.71
N VAL A 216 2.38 15.17 9.32
CA VAL A 216 2.71 14.25 8.21
C VAL A 216 3.36 12.99 8.76
N GLU A 217 2.79 11.83 8.44
CA GLU A 217 3.32 10.51 8.77
C GLU A 217 3.70 9.78 7.47
N PHE A 218 4.87 9.17 7.44
CA PHE A 218 5.36 8.40 6.31
C PHE A 218 5.36 6.90 6.66
N SER A 219 5.05 6.05 5.70
CA SER A 219 5.43 4.64 5.77
C SER A 219 6.74 4.46 5.02
N ASP A 220 7.75 3.97 5.73
CA ASP A 220 8.98 3.45 5.12
C ASP A 220 8.72 2.14 4.37
#